data_AF-A0A3S3PMK6-F1
#
_entry.id   AF-A0A3S3PMK6-F1
#
_cell.length_a   1.000
_cell.length_b   1.000
_cell.length_c   1.000
_cell.angle_alpha   90.00
_cell.angle_beta   90.00
_cell.angle_gamma   90.00
#
_symmetry.space_group_name_H-M   'P 1'
#
loop_
_entity.id
_entity.type
_entity.pdbx_description
1 polymer ?
#
loop_
_entity_poly.entity_id
_entity_poly.type
_entity_poly.pdbx_seq_one_letter_code
_entity_poly.pdbx_strand_id
1 'polypeptide(L)'
;MFLKACEAYGLKNCDLFQVNDLYECKNLYTVVNCLHALGGMAQKKEFNGPVIGVKVAKENKRFFPKEKLEMGKAIIGLQAGSHKGASQSKMTPYGALRQIIPDGK
;
A
#
# COMPACT_ATOMS: atom_id res chain seq x y z
N MET A 1 -20.57 22.12 9.70
CA MET A 1 -19.91 23.06 8.77
C MET A 1 -18.51 22.55 8.39
N PHE A 2 -17.60 22.37 9.34
CA PHE A 2 -16.23 21.88 9.08
C PHE A 2 -16.15 20.52 8.37
N LEU A 3 -16.75 19.46 8.94
CA LEU A 3 -16.65 18.10 8.36
C LEU A 3 -17.19 18.01 6.93
N LYS A 4 -18.32 18.67 6.66
CA LYS A 4 -18.90 18.76 5.30
C LYS A 4 -17.96 19.48 4.32
N ALA A 5 -17.28 20.53 4.78
CA ALA A 5 -16.30 21.24 3.95
C ALA A 5 -15.08 20.35 3.67
N CYS A 6 -14.58 19.60 4.66
CA CYS A 6 -13.48 18.65 4.47
C CYS A 6 -13.84 17.55 3.46
N GLU A 7 -15.04 16.98 3.55
CA GLU A 7 -15.54 15.98 2.60
C GLU A 7 -15.64 16.56 1.19
N ALA A 8 -16.24 17.75 1.03
CA ALA A 8 -16.30 18.46 -0.26
C ALA A 8 -14.91 18.85 -0.78
N TYR A 9 -13.95 19.07 0.12
CA TYR A 9 -12.55 19.32 -0.24
C TYR A 9 -11.81 18.05 -0.68
N GLY A 10 -12.41 16.86 -0.53
CA GLY A 10 -11.91 15.60 -1.04
C GLY A 10 -11.22 14.71 0.00
N LEU A 11 -11.42 14.99 1.30
CA LEU A 11 -11.01 14.05 2.34
C LEU A 11 -11.92 12.82 2.32
N LYS A 12 -11.36 11.66 2.66
CA LYS A 12 -12.13 10.43 2.80
C LYS A 12 -12.84 10.42 4.15
N ASN A 13 -13.97 9.72 4.23
CA ASN A 13 -14.73 9.60 5.47
C ASN A 13 -13.93 8.97 6.61
N CYS A 14 -12.96 8.10 6.31
CA CYS A 14 -12.06 7.52 7.31
C CYS A 14 -11.09 8.53 7.93
N ASP A 15 -10.85 9.66 7.27
CA ASP A 15 -9.96 10.73 7.74
C ASP A 15 -10.73 11.83 8.49
N LEU A 16 -12.05 11.71 8.62
CA LEU A 16 -12.91 12.63 9.36
C LEU A 16 -13.11 12.14 10.80
N PHE A 17 -13.14 13.08 11.75
CA PHE A 17 -13.52 12.80 13.14
C PHE A 17 -15.05 12.83 13.31
N GLN A 18 -15.57 12.18 14.35
CA GLN A 18 -16.98 12.28 14.73
C GLN A 18 -17.22 13.46 15.66
N VAL A 19 -18.40 14.08 15.62
CA VAL A 19 -18.70 15.29 16.43
C VAL A 19 -18.41 15.09 17.92
N ASN A 20 -18.70 13.90 18.45
CA ASN A 20 -18.48 13.57 19.86
C ASN A 20 -16.98 13.50 20.23
N ASP A 21 -16.10 13.19 19.27
CA ASP A 21 -14.64 13.14 19.50
C ASP A 21 -14.10 14.50 19.97
N LEU A 22 -14.66 15.58 19.41
CA LEU A 22 -14.32 16.95 19.75
C LEU A 22 -15.23 17.53 20.85
N TYR A 23 -16.55 17.38 20.71
CA TYR A 23 -17.52 18.03 21.60
C TYR A 23 -17.48 17.49 23.04
N GLU A 24 -17.31 16.18 23.18
CA GLU A 24 -17.23 15.51 24.49
C GLU A 24 -15.78 15.17 24.86
N CYS A 25 -14.79 15.63 24.08
CA CYS A 25 -13.38 15.30 24.24
C CYS A 25 -13.08 13.79 24.30
N LYS A 26 -13.90 12.95 23.63
CA LYS A 26 -13.73 11.49 23.66
C LYS A 26 -12.47 11.01 22.95
N ASN A 27 -12.06 11.68 21.87
CA ASN A 27 -10.91 11.28 21.07
C ASN A 27 -10.31 12.45 20.29
N LEU A 28 -9.61 13.34 20.98
CA LEU A 28 -8.98 14.49 20.33
C LEU A 28 -7.89 14.11 19.31
N TYR A 29 -7.35 12.89 19.40
CA TYR A 29 -6.34 12.41 18.45
C TYR A 29 -6.89 12.27 17.02
N THR A 30 -8.16 11.84 16.85
CA THR A 30 -8.79 11.79 15.52
C THR A 30 -8.98 13.17 14.92
N VAL A 31 -9.23 14.19 15.75
CA VAL A 31 -9.31 15.59 15.32
C VAL A 31 -7.96 16.07 14.79
N VAL A 32 -6.88 15.79 15.52
CA VAL A 32 -5.51 16.14 15.08
C VAL A 32 -5.15 15.42 13.77
N ASN A 33 -5.44 14.11 13.67
CA ASN A 33 -5.20 13.35 12.44
C ASN A 33 -5.96 13.93 11.24
N CYS A 34 -7.23 14.32 11.44
CA CYS A 34 -8.03 14.97 10.42
C CYS A 34 -7.39 16.29 9.94
N LEU A 35 -6.85 17.11 10.85
CA LEU A 35 -6.14 18.34 10.49
C LEU A 35 -4.87 18.06 9.67
N HIS A 36 -4.08 17.04 10.03
CA HIS A 36 -2.91 16.63 9.25
C HIS A 36 -3.29 16.11 7.86
N ALA A 37 -4.37 15.33 7.75
CA ALA A 37 -4.91 14.85 6.48
C ALA A 37 -5.40 16.02 5.59
N LEU A 38 -6.08 17.00 6.20
CA LEU A 38 -6.53 18.20 5.51
C LEU A 38 -5.36 19.02 4.96
N GLY A 39 -4.31 19.21 5.77
CA GLY A 39 -3.09 19.91 5.34
C GLY A 39 -2.39 19.19 4.18
N GLY A 40 -2.30 17.86 4.24
CA GLY A 40 -1.77 17.06 3.13
C GLY A 40 -2.58 17.17 1.84
N MET A 41 -3.91 17.24 1.95
CA MET A 41 -4.82 17.46 0.82
C MET A 41 -4.75 18.87 0.26
N ALA A 42 -4.59 19.89 1.12
CA ALA A 42 -4.40 21.27 0.71
C ALA A 42 -3.10 21.44 -0.09
N GLN A 43 -2.02 20.80 0.34
CA GLN A 43 -0.75 20.76 -0.41
C GLN A 43 -0.90 20.09 -1.79
N LYS A 44 -1.74 19.05 -1.91
CA LYS A 44 -2.05 18.41 -3.20
C LYS A 44 -2.81 19.34 -4.14
N LYS A 45 -3.61 20.26 -3.58
CA LYS A 45 -4.36 21.30 -4.31
C LYS A 45 -3.60 22.63 -4.44
N GLU A 46 -2.29 22.62 -4.21
CA GLU A 46 -1.41 23.79 -4.42
C GLU A 46 -1.81 25.01 -3.57
N PHE A 47 -2.22 24.77 -2.32
CA PHE A 47 -2.48 25.84 -1.36
C PHE A 47 -1.19 26.64 -1.07
N ASN A 48 -1.26 27.97 -1.22
CA ASN A 48 -0.11 28.89 -1.11
C ASN A 48 0.17 29.38 0.33
N GLY A 49 -0.53 28.86 1.34
CA GLY A 49 -0.33 29.24 2.74
C GLY A 49 0.62 28.30 3.49
N PRO A 50 0.75 28.48 4.82
CA PRO A 50 1.47 27.56 5.68
C PRO A 50 0.95 26.13 5.54
N VAL A 51 1.85 25.17 5.59
CA VAL A 51 1.54 23.75 5.37
C VAL A 51 1.68 22.94 6.66
N ILE A 52 0.83 21.92 6.79
CA ILE A 52 0.90 20.91 7.83
C ILE A 52 0.66 19.53 7.21
N GLY A 53 1.25 18.48 7.78
CA GLY A 53 1.12 17.11 7.29
C GLY A 53 1.90 16.82 6.01
N VAL A 54 1.73 15.60 5.49
CA VAL A 54 2.45 15.11 4.31
C VAL A 54 1.61 15.31 3.05
N LYS A 55 2.22 15.87 1.99
CA LYS A 55 1.54 16.05 0.70
C LYS A 55 0.98 14.73 0.18
N VAL A 56 -0.32 14.70 -0.10
CA VAL A 56 -0.98 13.50 -0.65
C VAL A 56 -0.43 13.22 -2.04
N ALA A 57 -0.06 11.96 -2.28
CA ALA A 57 0.54 11.52 -3.54
C ALA A 57 -0.38 11.77 -4.75
N LYS A 58 0.26 12.07 -5.87
CA LYS A 58 -0.37 12.12 -7.20
C LYS A 58 -0.13 10.79 -7.90
N GLU A 59 -1.15 10.31 -8.60
CA GLU A 59 -1.02 9.11 -9.43
C GLU A 59 0.05 9.33 -10.52
N ASN A 60 1.00 8.41 -10.59
CA ASN A 60 2.02 8.38 -11.63
C ASN A 60 1.68 7.27 -12.63
N LYS A 61 0.79 7.57 -13.58
CA LYS A 61 0.43 6.62 -14.65
C LYS A 61 1.62 6.43 -15.59
N ARG A 62 2.18 5.22 -15.59
CA ARG A 62 3.25 4.83 -16.52
C ARG A 62 2.62 4.11 -17.70
N PHE A 63 2.93 4.59 -18.90
CA PHE A 63 2.52 3.94 -20.14
C PHE A 63 3.68 3.11 -20.67
N PHE A 64 3.41 1.84 -20.93
CA PHE A 64 4.38 0.93 -21.53
C PHE A 64 3.97 0.62 -22.96
N PRO A 65 4.93 0.49 -23.90
CA PRO A 65 4.64 0.03 -25.25
C PRO A 65 3.96 -1.35 -25.23
N LYS A 66 3.04 -1.60 -26.17
CA LYS A 66 2.31 -2.87 -26.26
C LYS A 66 3.26 -4.07 -26.34
N GLU A 67 4.32 -3.97 -27.13
CA GLU A 67 5.35 -5.01 -27.24
C GLU A 67 6.00 -5.34 -25.90
N LYS A 68 6.26 -4.32 -25.07
CA LYS A 68 6.84 -4.51 -23.73
C LYS A 68 5.85 -5.17 -22.77
N LEU A 69 4.56 -4.85 -22.89
CA LEU A 69 3.51 -5.51 -22.13
C LEU A 69 3.35 -6.98 -22.53
N GLU A 70 3.42 -7.30 -23.83
CA GLU A 70 3.38 -8.68 -24.33
C GLU A 70 4.61 -9.49 -23.90
N MET A 71 5.82 -8.92 -23.97
CA MET A 71 7.04 -9.55 -23.45
C MET A 71 6.94 -9.84 -21.95
N GLY A 72 6.27 -8.96 -21.18
CA GLY A 72 6.03 -9.17 -19.76
C GLY A 72 5.20 -10.44 -19.47
N LYS A 73 4.29 -10.84 -20.37
CA LYS A 73 3.50 -12.07 -20.21
C LYS A 73 4.31 -13.35 -20.40
N ALA A 74 5.42 -13.27 -21.14
CA ALA A 74 6.33 -14.39 -21.34
C ALA A 74 7.24 -14.65 -20.11
N ILE A 75 7.32 -13.71 -19.17
CA ILE A 75 8.08 -13.88 -17.93
C ILE A 75 7.26 -14.74 -16.97
N ILE A 76 7.63 -16.01 -16.84
CA ILE A 76 7.06 -16.93 -15.86
C ILE A 76 7.54 -16.49 -14.47
N GLY A 77 6.61 -16.05 -13.61
CA GLY A 77 6.93 -15.70 -12.23
C GLY A 77 7.46 -16.89 -11.44
N LEU A 78 8.27 -16.65 -10.41
CA LEU A 78 8.90 -17.70 -9.59
C LEU A 78 7.91 -18.72 -9.01
N GLN A 79 6.64 -18.35 -8.85
CA GLN A 79 5.56 -19.22 -8.36
C GLN A 79 4.66 -19.81 -9.45
N ALA A 80 4.87 -19.48 -10.73
CA ALA A 80 4.04 -19.96 -11.84
C ALA A 80 4.41 -21.39 -12.30
N GLY A 81 4.82 -22.24 -11.36
CA GLY A 81 4.98 -23.68 -11.57
C GLY A 81 3.70 -24.41 -11.16
N SER A 82 3.07 -25.14 -12.08
CA SER A 82 1.95 -26.03 -11.73
C SER A 82 2.45 -27.27 -10.99
N HIS A 83 1.88 -27.56 -9.82
CA HIS A 83 2.26 -28.72 -9.01
C HIS A 83 1.55 -30.00 -9.49
N LYS A 84 0.69 -29.91 -10.51
CA LYS A 84 -0.21 -30.99 -10.97
C LYS A 84 0.50 -32.25 -11.49
N GLY A 85 1.83 -32.24 -11.64
CA GLY A 85 2.63 -33.42 -11.99
C GLY A 85 3.89 -33.64 -11.15
N ALA A 86 4.15 -32.80 -10.14
CA ALA A 86 5.30 -32.96 -9.27
C ALA A 86 4.84 -33.56 -7.94
N SER A 87 4.98 -34.88 -7.76
CA SER A 87 4.86 -35.45 -6.42
C SER A 87 5.95 -34.85 -5.54
N GLN A 88 5.59 -34.36 -4.36
CA GLN A 88 6.55 -33.83 -3.37
C GLN A 88 7.57 -34.87 -2.87
N SER A 89 7.45 -36.12 -3.33
CA SER A 89 8.42 -37.18 -3.16
C SER A 89 9.80 -36.73 -3.66
N LYS A 90 10.76 -36.60 -2.73
CA LYS A 90 12.14 -36.08 -2.90
C LYS A 90 12.34 -34.56 -2.77
N MET A 91 11.33 -33.76 -2.41
CA MET A 91 11.59 -32.41 -1.92
C MET A 91 12.20 -32.49 -0.52
N THR A 92 13.41 -31.97 -0.36
CA THR A 92 14.05 -31.84 0.94
C THR A 92 13.38 -30.71 1.72
N PRO A 93 12.78 -30.94 2.90
CA PRO A 93 12.15 -29.88 3.67
C PRO A 93 13.17 -28.82 4.08
N TYR A 94 12.70 -27.59 4.27
CA TYR A 94 13.54 -26.52 4.83
C TYR A 94 14.11 -26.97 6.18
N GLY A 95 15.44 -26.94 6.30
CA GLY A 95 16.17 -27.42 7.49
C GLY A 95 16.73 -28.84 7.39
N ALA A 96 16.51 -29.55 6.28
CA ALA A 96 17.13 -30.85 6.08
C ALA A 96 18.66 -30.75 5.86
N LEU A 97 19.38 -31.72 6.42
CA LEU A 97 20.84 -31.82 6.28
C LEU A 97 21.22 -31.97 4.80
N ARG A 98 22.29 -31.28 4.39
CA ARG A 98 22.84 -31.38 3.03
C ARG A 98 23.30 -32.82 2.79
N GLN A 99 22.83 -33.48 1.73
CA GLN A 99 23.42 -34.75 1.27
C GLN A 99 24.79 -34.47 0.64
N ILE A 100 25.80 -34.30 1.48
CA ILE A 100 27.20 -34.47 1.08
C ILE A 100 27.48 -35.94 1.33
N ILE A 101 27.55 -36.74 0.27
CA ILE A 101 28.01 -38.13 0.35
C ILE A 101 29.51 -38.07 0.10
N PRO A 102 30.38 -38.30 1.11
CA PRO A 102 31.80 -38.50 0.84
C PRO A 102 31.95 -39.81 0.06
N ASP A 103 32.68 -39.78 -1.06
CA ASP A 103 32.90 -40.97 -1.89
C ASP A 103 33.36 -42.17 -1.06
N GLY A 104 32.81 -43.33 -1.40
CA GLY A 104 32.93 -44.57 -0.65
C GLY A 104 34.38 -45.04 -0.43
N LYS A 105 34.57 -45.66 0.73
CA LYS A 105 35.48 -46.78 0.92
C LYS A 105 34.66 -47.98 1.37
#